data_AF-A0A7V5V3K9-F1
#
_entry.id   AF-A0A7V5V3K9-F1
#
_cell.length_a   1.000
_cell.length_b   1.000
_cell.length_c   1.000
_cell.angle_alpha   90.00
_cell.angle_beta   90.00
_cell.angle_gamma   90.00
#
_symmetry.space_group_name_H-M   'P 1'
#
loop_
_entity.id
_entity.type
_entity.pdbx_description
1 polymer ?
#
loop_
_entity_poly.entity_id
_entity_poly.type
_entity_poly.pdbx_seq_one_letter_code
_entity_poly.pdbx_strand_id
1 'polypeptide(L)'
;MNIYFNQEHQTFRNSVRQFIQSRVLPEAPIWEKQGKIPRSIWREMGELGYLGINFSEKYGGSEADFFFTVVFLEELGRSGFGGFAAAITV
;
A
#
# COMPACT_ATOMS: atom_id res chain seq x y z
N MET A 1 9.59 -16.66 -10.90
CA MET A 1 9.87 -15.25 -11.29
C MET A 1 9.39 -15.09 -12.73
N ASN A 2 8.60 -14.05 -13.02
CA ASN A 2 8.08 -13.78 -14.37
C ASN A 2 8.72 -12.50 -14.89
N ILE A 3 8.64 -12.21 -16.19
CA ILE A 3 9.15 -11.00 -16.85
C ILE A 3 8.67 -9.69 -16.20
N TYR A 4 7.58 -9.73 -15.43
CA TYR A 4 6.98 -8.59 -14.73
C TYR A 4 7.39 -8.46 -13.26
N PHE A 5 7.77 -9.55 -12.59
CA PHE A 5 8.02 -9.54 -11.15
C PHE A 5 9.32 -10.25 -10.80
N ASN A 6 10.29 -9.47 -10.34
CA ASN A 6 11.59 -9.92 -9.83
C ASN A 6 11.56 -10.17 -8.30
N GLN A 7 12.72 -10.42 -7.68
CA GLN A 7 12.82 -10.70 -6.25
C GLN A 7 12.46 -9.48 -5.38
N GLU A 8 12.84 -8.27 -5.79
CA GLU A 8 12.54 -7.05 -5.04
C GLU A 8 11.03 -6.78 -4.98
N HIS A 9 10.33 -7.02 -6.09
CA HIS A 9 8.87 -6.98 -6.13
C HIS A 9 8.23 -7.96 -5.14
N GLN A 10 8.78 -9.16 -5.00
CA GLN A 10 8.26 -10.16 -4.07
C GLN A 10 8.55 -9.79 -2.61
N THR A 11 9.72 -9.22 -2.34
CA THR A 11 10.05 -8.68 -1.02
C THR A 11 9.08 -7.56 -0.65
N PHE A 12 8.91 -6.59 -1.54
CA PHE A 12 7.96 -5.49 -1.35
C PHE A 12 6.53 -5.98 -1.15
N ARG A 13 6.08 -6.96 -1.94
CA ARG A 13 4.78 -7.60 -1.77
C ARG A 13 4.57 -8.13 -0.35
N ASN A 14 5.58 -8.81 0.20
CA ASN A 14 5.51 -9.34 1.56
C ASN A 14 5.44 -8.21 2.60
N SER A 15 6.19 -7.12 2.41
CA SER A 15 6.13 -5.94 3.29
C SER A 15 4.74 -5.29 3.28
N VAL A 16 4.14 -5.09 2.09
CA VAL A 16 2.78 -4.54 1.97
C VAL A 16 1.76 -5.47 2.61
N ARG A 17 1.88 -6.79 2.36
CA ARG A 17 0.98 -7.79 2.97
C ARG A 17 1.05 -7.78 4.48
N GLN A 18 2.26 -7.72 5.05
CA GLN A 18 2.44 -7.66 6.50
C GLN A 18 1.86 -6.38 7.10
N PHE A 19 2.04 -5.24 6.44
CA PHE A 19 1.42 -3.98 6.84
C PHE A 19 -0.11 -4.11 6.86
N ILE A 20 -0.71 -4.65 5.79
CA ILE A 20 -2.16 -4.85 5.72
C ILE A 20 -2.64 -5.79 6.84
N GLN A 21 -1.98 -6.93 7.02
CA GLN A 21 -2.38 -7.91 8.03
C GLN A 21 -2.26 -7.40 9.47
N SER A 22 -1.22 -6.63 9.78
CA SER A 22 -0.94 -6.17 11.14
C SER A 22 -1.60 -4.84 11.49
N ARG A 23 -1.80 -3.95 10.52
CA ARG A 23 -2.28 -2.57 10.76
C ARG A 23 -3.66 -2.29 10.20
N VAL A 24 -4.01 -2.89 9.06
CA VAL A 24 -5.26 -2.59 8.35
C VAL A 24 -6.37 -3.54 8.77
N LEU A 25 -6.17 -4.86 8.61
CA LEU A 25 -7.23 -5.85 8.85
C LEU A 25 -7.88 -5.77 10.24
N PRO A 26 -7.14 -5.55 11.36
CA PRO A 26 -7.76 -5.48 12.68
C PRO A 26 -8.66 -4.25 12.87
N GLU A 27 -8.38 -3.16 12.17
CA GLU A 27 -8.95 -1.83 12.44
C GLU A 27 -9.93 -1.36 11.34
N ALA A 28 -9.76 -1.82 10.10
CA ALA A 28 -10.54 -1.41 8.94
C ALA A 28 -12.07 -1.54 9.08
N PRO A 29 -12.64 -2.56 9.77
CA PRO A 29 -14.08 -2.59 10.03
C PRO A 29 -14.62 -1.36 10.78
N ILE A 30 -13.81 -0.79 11.68
CA ILE A 30 -14.17 0.43 12.41
C ILE A 30 -14.14 1.63 11.47
N TRP A 31 -13.14 1.71 10.59
CA TRP A 31 -12.99 2.80 9.64
C TRP A 31 -14.13 2.83 8.63
N GLU A 32 -14.54 1.66 8.14
CA GLU A 32 -15.70 1.52 7.25
C GLU A 32 -16.99 1.99 7.95
N LYS A 33 -17.23 1.53 9.18
CA LYS A 33 -18.41 1.95 9.96
C LYS A 33 -18.43 3.47 10.22
N GLN A 34 -17.25 4.09 10.37
CA GLN A 34 -17.10 5.52 10.62
C GLN A 34 -16.98 6.36 9.34
N GLY A 35 -16.81 5.73 8.18
CA GLY A 35 -16.48 6.40 6.92
C GLY A 35 -15.15 7.18 6.97
N LYS A 36 -14.20 6.77 7.82
CA LYS A 36 -12.98 7.56 8.08
C LYS A 36 -11.76 6.70 8.40
N ILE A 37 -10.71 6.86 7.61
CA ILE A 37 -9.39 6.29 7.88
C ILE A 37 -8.60 7.25 8.80
N PRO A 38 -8.01 6.77 9.91
CA PRO A 38 -7.22 7.61 10.81
C PRO A 38 -6.01 8.25 10.11
N ARG A 39 -5.71 9.52 10.44
CA ARG A 39 -4.52 10.23 9.93
C ARG A 39 -3.19 9.53 10.23
N SER A 40 -3.12 8.77 11.32
CA SER A 40 -1.93 7.99 11.67
C SER A 40 -1.58 6.96 10.61
N ILE A 41 -2.57 6.29 10.02
CA ILE A 41 -2.37 5.27 8.98
C ILE A 41 -1.78 5.90 7.72
N TRP A 42 -2.26 7.08 7.33
CA TRP A 42 -1.70 7.84 6.21
C TRP A 42 -0.23 8.23 6.43
N ARG A 43 0.12 8.67 7.66
CA ARG A 43 1.51 8.99 8.00
C ARG A 43 2.41 7.76 7.95
N GLU A 44 1.96 6.66 8.53
CA GLU A 44 2.69 5.39 8.53
C GLU A 44 2.94 4.88 7.10
N MET A 45 1.95 4.94 6.21
CA MET A 45 2.14 4.62 4.78
C MET A 45 3.13 5.57 4.10
N GLY A 46 3.13 6.85 4.46
CA GLY A 46 4.11 7.82 3.97
C GLY A 46 5.54 7.50 4.44
N GLU A 47 5.72 7.18 5.72
CA GLU A 47 7.02 6.76 6.30
C GLU A 47 7.54 5.46 5.69
N LEU A 48 6.64 4.54 5.32
CA LEU A 48 6.96 3.31 4.60
C LEU A 48 7.23 3.53 3.09
N GLY A 49 7.05 4.74 2.57
CA GLY A 49 7.23 5.08 1.15
C GLY A 49 6.12 4.60 0.22
N TYR A 50 5.00 4.09 0.75
CA TYR A 50 3.92 3.50 -0.05
C TYR A 50 3.11 4.53 -0.82
N LEU A 51 3.12 5.80 -0.40
CA LEU A 51 2.39 6.89 -1.06
C LEU A 51 3.19 7.57 -2.19
N GLY A 52 4.47 7.20 -2.36
CA GLY A 52 5.41 7.84 -3.28
C GLY A 52 6.11 6.89 -4.26
N ILE A 53 5.59 5.66 -4.42
CA ILE A 53 6.32 4.53 -5.04
C ILE A 53 6.98 4.89 -6.37
N ASN A 54 6.22 5.46 -7.30
CA ASN A 54 6.67 5.77 -8.67
C ASN A 54 7.10 7.24 -8.86
N PHE A 55 7.16 8.04 -7.79
CA PHE A 55 7.63 9.42 -7.85
C PHE A 55 9.14 9.48 -7.62
N SER A 56 9.81 10.47 -8.22
CA SER A 56 11.25 10.65 -8.04
C SER A 56 11.61 11.04 -6.60
N GLU A 57 12.81 10.65 -6.17
CA GLU A 57 13.35 10.93 -4.83
C GLU A 57 13.37 12.42 -4.49
N LYS A 58 13.56 13.32 -5.50
CA LYS A 58 13.53 14.78 -5.29
C LYS A 58 12.20 15.30 -4.72
N TYR A 59 11.13 14.53 -4.82
CA TYR A 59 9.81 14.83 -4.26
C TYR A 59 9.44 13.92 -3.08
N GLY A 60 10.40 13.14 -2.57
CA GLY A 60 10.19 12.18 -1.48
C GLY A 60 9.59 10.84 -1.93
N GLY A 61 9.64 10.51 -3.22
CA GLY A 61 9.24 9.21 -3.73
C GLY A 61 10.38 8.18 -3.76
N SER A 62 10.07 6.96 -4.21
CA SER A 62 11.04 5.85 -4.24
C SER A 62 11.66 5.60 -5.62
N GLU A 63 11.22 6.33 -6.64
CA GLU A 63 11.61 6.17 -8.05
C GLU A 63 11.53 4.71 -8.55
N ALA A 64 10.65 3.91 -7.94
CA ALA A 64 10.49 2.49 -8.23
C ALA A 64 9.73 2.30 -9.54
N ASP A 65 9.97 1.17 -10.19
CA ASP A 65 9.32 0.87 -11.46
C ASP A 65 7.80 0.65 -11.30
N PHE A 66 7.09 0.61 -12.43
CA PHE A 66 5.64 0.48 -12.47
C PHE A 66 5.11 -0.78 -11.75
N PHE A 67 5.85 -1.89 -11.77
CA PHE A 67 5.39 -3.15 -11.21
C PHE A 67 5.40 -3.15 -9.68
N PHE A 68 6.15 -2.27 -9.01
CA PHE A 68 5.97 -2.00 -7.58
C PHE A 68 4.59 -1.41 -7.29
N THR A 69 4.13 -0.47 -8.12
CA THR A 69 2.78 0.09 -7.98
C THR A 69 1.73 -1.00 -8.21
N VAL A 70 1.90 -1.86 -9.21
CA VAL A 70 1.01 -3.01 -9.44
C VAL A 70 0.95 -3.93 -8.22
N VAL A 71 2.10 -4.29 -7.64
CA VAL A 71 2.18 -5.11 -6.41
C VAL A 71 1.41 -4.46 -5.27
N PHE A 72 1.59 -3.15 -5.05
CA PHE A 72 0.92 -2.41 -3.99
C PHE A 72 -0.61 -2.47 -4.17
N LEU A 73 -1.10 -2.15 -5.37
CA LEU A 73 -2.52 -2.17 -5.70
C LEU A 73 -3.15 -3.57 -5.55
N GLU A 74 -2.43 -4.63 -5.96
CA GLU A 74 -2.90 -6.00 -5.78
C GLU A 74 -3.07 -6.38 -4.31
N GLU A 75 -2.11 -6.03 -3.44
CA GLU A 75 -2.23 -6.33 -2.02
C GLU A 75 -3.30 -5.46 -1.34
N LEU A 76 -3.46 -4.18 -1.72
CA LEU A 76 -4.58 -3.35 -1.27
C LEU A 76 -5.93 -4.00 -1.62
N GLY A 77 -6.10 -4.49 -2.85
CA GLY A 77 -7.30 -5.21 -3.26
C GLY A 77 -7.54 -6.50 -2.46
N ARG A 78 -6.47 -7.20 -2.06
CA ARG A 78 -6.54 -8.40 -1.20
C ARG A 78 -6.95 -8.11 0.25
N SER A 79 -6.92 -6.85 0.69
CA SER A 79 -7.38 -6.48 2.03
C SER A 79 -8.86 -6.79 2.25
N GLY A 80 -9.67 -6.82 1.19
CA GLY A 80 -11.13 -7.00 1.26
C GLY A 80 -11.90 -5.74 1.67
N PHE A 81 -11.22 -4.61 1.92
CA PHE A 81 -11.82 -3.34 2.32
C PHE A 81 -11.83 -2.35 1.15
N GLY A 82 -12.94 -2.33 0.42
CA GLY A 82 -13.08 -1.51 -0.79
C GLY A 82 -12.95 -0.01 -0.53
N GLY A 83 -13.47 0.51 0.59
CA GLY A 83 -13.35 1.92 0.95
C GLY A 83 -11.90 2.30 1.27
N PHE A 84 -11.19 1.44 1.99
CA PHE A 84 -9.75 1.62 2.26
C PHE A 84 -8.90 1.62 0.98
N ALA A 85 -9.09 0.61 0.11
CA ALA A 85 -8.37 0.54 -1.15
C ALA A 85 -8.68 1.77 -2.03
N ALA A 86 -9.95 2.09 -2.24
CA ALA A 86 -10.36 3.22 -3.07
C ALA A 86 -9.79 4.55 -2.56
N ALA A 87 -9.71 4.77 -1.25
CA ALA A 87 -9.17 6.01 -0.70
C ALA A 87 -7.68 6.24 -1.05
N ILE A 88 -6.91 5.18 -1.28
CA ILE A 88 -5.47 5.24 -1.56
C ILE A 88 -5.19 5.31 -3.06
N THR A 89 -6.04 4.70 -3.88
CA THR A 89 -5.82 4.53 -5.32
C THR A 89 -6.36 5.66 -6.19
N VAL A 90 -7.04 6.65 -5.59
CA VAL A 90 -7.65 7.81 -6.28
C VAL A 90 -6.73 9.02 -6.30
#